data_AF-A0A7C7ETJ3-F1
#
_entry.id   AF-A0A7C7ETJ3-F1
#
_cell.length_a   1.000
_cell.length_b   1.000
_cell.length_c   1.000
_cell.angle_alpha   90.00
_cell.angle_beta   90.00
_cell.angle_gamma   90.00
#
_symmetry.space_group_name_H-M   'P 1'
#
loop_
_entity.id
_entity.type
_entity.pdbx_description
1 polymer ?
#
loop_
_entity_poly.entity_id
_entity_poly.type
_entity_poly.pdbx_seq_one_letter_code
_entity_poly.pdbx_strand_id
1 'polypeptide(L)'
;MKKTIFMMMTAVLAFALAGCRLENRVTANEGSIVFTFPADFRAHLPYEEIPEFELEFTGTIYTNIDASTANRIVFSKNDDFYLSEIVASLLAEYAGKSYTRVLSTAEVTKTKMNNLVPGKNGELKHETVVLPVTDGKVYDEITYLRLDNGLVLSLEYRRFNSDYSGTDKTYYAWPTTRPLNAVLHYPLLLREKEGGERELLIVPLPDKVIYRLGVGEKVPLANILKKKDFLDAFYRTYPYPDHTMDPREDGEFDLEDNIRQVKEFYIDNHQGRYEGDAFLFTYLGKVFAITFHTDYFIIDYVS
;
A
#
# COMPACT_ATOMS: atom_id res chain seq x y z
N MET A 1 53.36 -23.81 1.39
CA MET A 1 52.55 -22.89 2.22
C MET A 1 51.61 -21.99 1.43
N LYS A 2 52.06 -21.23 0.41
CA LYS A 2 51.17 -20.34 -0.37
C LYS A 2 50.01 -21.05 -1.10
N LYS A 3 50.24 -22.24 -1.68
CA LYS A 3 49.19 -23.03 -2.36
C LYS A 3 48.11 -23.57 -1.41
N THR A 4 48.50 -23.99 -0.19
CA THR A 4 47.59 -24.57 0.80
C THR A 4 46.69 -23.50 1.44
N ILE A 5 47.24 -22.29 1.68
CA ILE A 5 46.47 -21.14 2.18
C ILE A 5 45.48 -20.65 1.11
N PHE A 6 45.89 -20.59 -0.16
CA PHE A 6 44.99 -20.21 -1.26
C PHE A 6 43.82 -21.18 -1.39
N MET A 7 44.08 -22.49 -1.36
CA MET A 7 43.05 -23.53 -1.49
C MET A 7 42.07 -23.55 -0.30
N MET A 8 42.55 -23.25 0.91
CA MET A 8 41.70 -23.13 2.11
C MET A 8 40.82 -21.89 2.04
N MET A 9 41.33 -20.78 1.50
CA MET A 9 40.58 -19.54 1.31
C MET A 9 39.52 -19.68 0.21
N THR A 10 39.79 -20.41 -0.88
CA THR A 10 38.78 -20.72 -1.91
C THR A 10 37.69 -21.66 -1.39
N ALA A 11 38.03 -22.63 -0.51
CA ALA A 11 37.04 -23.51 0.11
C ALA A 11 36.11 -22.77 1.08
N VAL A 12 36.66 -21.88 1.92
CA VAL A 12 35.85 -21.02 2.82
C VAL A 12 34.95 -20.07 2.02
N LEU A 13 35.44 -19.52 0.91
CA LEU A 13 34.64 -18.68 0.00
C LEU A 13 33.54 -19.48 -0.70
N ALA A 14 33.81 -20.73 -1.10
CA ALA A 14 32.82 -21.62 -1.71
C ALA A 14 31.75 -22.07 -0.69
N PHE A 15 32.10 -22.29 0.58
CA PHE A 15 31.14 -22.56 1.65
C PHE A 15 30.33 -21.31 2.04
N ALA A 16 30.94 -20.11 2.01
CA ALA A 16 30.23 -18.85 2.23
C ALA A 16 29.25 -18.51 1.08
N LEU A 17 29.58 -18.91 -0.16
CA LEU A 17 28.70 -18.73 -1.34
C LEU A 17 27.63 -19.83 -1.47
N ALA A 18 27.87 -21.03 -0.97
CA ALA A 18 26.88 -22.12 -0.96
C ALA A 18 25.80 -21.96 0.13
N GLY A 19 26.03 -21.10 1.13
CA GLY A 19 25.13 -20.86 2.26
C GLY A 19 24.04 -19.81 2.05
N CYS A 20 24.07 -19.04 0.97
CA CYS A 20 23.01 -18.07 0.66
C CYS A 20 21.92 -18.68 -0.22
N ARG A 21 21.22 -19.70 0.29
CA ARG A 21 19.80 -19.85 -0.10
C ARG A 21 19.03 -18.77 0.67
N LEU A 22 19.08 -17.54 0.14
CA LEU A 22 18.16 -16.48 0.51
C LEU A 22 16.77 -16.84 -0.03
N GLU A 23 16.19 -17.92 0.48
CA GLU A 23 14.78 -18.17 0.27
C GLU A 23 14.00 -17.22 1.18
N ASN A 24 13.06 -16.48 0.59
CA ASN A 24 12.13 -15.66 1.36
C ASN A 24 11.46 -16.55 2.41
N ARG A 25 11.63 -16.19 3.68
CA ARG A 25 10.88 -16.81 4.78
C ARG A 25 9.44 -16.35 4.66
N VAL A 26 8.52 -17.32 4.67
CA VAL A 26 7.09 -17.04 4.51
C VAL A 26 6.29 -17.53 5.71
N THR A 27 5.19 -16.85 5.99
CA THR A 27 4.15 -17.33 6.89
C THR A 27 2.91 -17.67 6.09
N ALA A 28 2.19 -18.72 6.50
CA ALA A 28 0.91 -19.11 5.93
C ALA A 28 -0.21 -18.38 6.68
N ASN A 29 -1.16 -17.81 5.94
CA ASN A 29 -2.35 -17.17 6.47
C ASN A 29 -3.56 -17.92 5.92
N GLU A 30 -4.41 -18.44 6.80
CA GLU A 30 -5.59 -19.23 6.43
C GLU A 30 -6.85 -18.37 6.59
N GLY A 31 -7.67 -18.30 5.55
CA GLY A 31 -8.97 -17.61 5.59
C GLY A 31 -8.89 -16.09 5.49
N SER A 32 -7.90 -15.46 6.12
CA SER A 32 -7.76 -14.00 6.06
C SER A 32 -6.37 -13.48 6.39
N ILE A 33 -6.15 -12.20 6.09
CA ILE A 33 -5.00 -11.41 6.54
C ILE A 33 -5.52 -10.08 7.11
N VAL A 34 -5.19 -9.80 8.36
CA VAL A 34 -5.60 -8.55 9.03
C VAL A 34 -4.47 -7.52 8.97
N PHE A 35 -4.80 -6.34 8.47
CA PHE A 35 -3.97 -5.14 8.44
C PHE A 35 -4.29 -4.30 9.66
N THR A 36 -3.30 -4.07 10.50
CA THR A 36 -3.46 -3.40 11.79
C THR A 36 -2.49 -2.24 11.96
N PHE A 37 -2.83 -1.34 12.87
CA PHE A 37 -1.94 -0.27 13.27
C PHE A 37 -0.81 -0.81 14.16
N PRO A 38 0.48 -0.47 13.88
CA PRO A 38 1.60 -1.02 14.62
C PRO A 38 1.52 -0.75 16.13
N ALA A 39 1.81 -1.79 16.91
CA ALA A 39 1.66 -1.77 18.37
C ALA A 39 2.53 -0.72 19.06
N ASP A 40 3.72 -0.43 18.53
CA ASP A 40 4.68 0.53 19.07
C ASP A 40 4.17 1.98 19.03
N PHE A 41 3.24 2.30 18.12
CA PHE A 41 2.64 3.63 18.01
C PHE A 41 1.44 3.81 18.96
N ARG A 42 0.80 2.73 19.44
CA ARG A 42 -0.48 2.79 20.16
C ARG A 42 -0.44 3.66 21.42
N ALA A 43 0.68 3.69 22.13
CA ALA A 43 0.85 4.53 23.33
C ALA A 43 0.79 6.04 23.06
N HIS A 44 0.88 6.46 21.78
CA HIS A 44 0.88 7.86 21.37
C HIS A 44 -0.41 8.27 20.65
N LEU A 45 -1.40 7.37 20.59
CA LEU A 45 -2.70 7.66 19.99
C LEU A 45 -3.74 8.00 21.06
N PRO A 46 -4.65 8.96 20.82
CA PRO A 46 -5.72 9.31 21.75
C PRO A 46 -7.01 8.50 21.48
N TYR A 47 -6.92 7.34 20.83
CA TYR A 47 -8.06 6.54 20.38
C TYR A 47 -8.16 5.23 21.18
N GLU A 48 -9.38 4.85 21.56
CA GLU A 48 -9.64 3.54 22.18
C GLU A 48 -9.65 2.42 21.12
N GLU A 49 -10.27 2.70 19.98
CA GLU A 49 -10.35 1.80 18.83
C GLU A 49 -9.61 2.42 17.64
N ILE A 50 -8.80 1.62 16.96
CA ILE A 50 -8.06 2.02 15.76
C ILE A 50 -8.58 1.20 14.60
N PRO A 51 -8.93 1.81 13.46
CA PRO A 51 -9.43 1.06 12.31
C PRO A 51 -8.42 0.04 11.80
N GLU A 52 -8.93 -1.13 11.46
CA GLU A 52 -8.20 -2.25 10.87
C GLU A 52 -8.91 -2.65 9.57
N PHE A 53 -8.24 -3.45 8.73
CA PHE A 53 -8.84 -4.01 7.52
C PHE A 53 -8.53 -5.50 7.45
N GLU A 54 -9.52 -6.32 7.14
CA GLU A 54 -9.35 -7.76 6.97
C GLU A 54 -9.56 -8.12 5.50
N LEU A 55 -8.53 -8.70 4.89
CA LEU A 55 -8.63 -9.30 3.57
C LEU A 55 -9.04 -10.76 3.74
N GLU A 56 -10.30 -11.06 3.48
CA GLU A 56 -10.82 -12.43 3.52
C GLU A 56 -10.60 -13.17 2.19
N PHE A 57 -10.28 -14.46 2.27
CA PHE A 57 -10.12 -15.35 1.11
C PHE A 57 -10.32 -16.81 1.52
N THR A 58 -10.57 -17.69 0.56
CA THR A 58 -10.62 -19.13 0.86
C THR A 58 -9.20 -19.71 0.94
N GLY A 59 -8.97 -20.80 1.69
CA GLY A 59 -7.67 -21.48 1.68
C GLY A 59 -6.52 -20.65 2.26
N THR A 60 -5.33 -20.75 1.67
CA THR A 60 -4.08 -20.26 2.26
C THR A 60 -3.33 -19.30 1.34
N ILE A 61 -2.89 -18.17 1.90
CA ILE A 61 -1.98 -17.22 1.24
C ILE A 61 -0.71 -17.05 2.07
N TYR A 62 0.43 -17.09 1.38
CA TYR A 62 1.75 -16.94 1.94
C TYR A 62 2.25 -15.49 1.82
N THR A 63 2.84 -14.99 2.90
CA THR A 63 3.38 -13.62 2.98
C THR A 63 4.83 -13.65 3.45
N ASN A 64 5.65 -12.69 3.00
CA ASN A 64 7.05 -12.60 3.36
C ASN A 64 7.20 -12.04 4.78
N ILE A 65 7.79 -12.82 5.69
CA ILE A 65 7.97 -12.45 7.10
C ILE A 65 8.90 -11.24 7.25
N ASP A 66 9.97 -11.20 6.47
CA ASP A 66 11.04 -10.21 6.64
C ASP A 66 10.70 -8.88 5.95
N ALA A 67 9.71 -8.87 5.05
CA ALA A 67 9.31 -7.70 4.27
C ALA A 67 7.90 -7.17 4.57
N SER A 68 7.13 -7.87 5.42
CA SER A 68 5.79 -7.44 5.84
C SER A 68 5.84 -6.79 7.21
N THR A 69 4.97 -5.80 7.43
CA THR A 69 4.68 -5.16 8.70
C THR A 69 3.18 -5.27 9.00
N ALA A 70 2.76 -4.85 10.20
CA ALA A 70 1.36 -4.90 10.62
C ALA A 70 0.37 -4.25 9.62
N ASN A 71 0.79 -3.17 8.95
CA ASN A 71 -0.04 -2.44 7.99
C ASN A 71 0.37 -2.65 6.52
N ARG A 72 1.43 -3.41 6.25
CA ARG A 72 1.95 -3.65 4.89
C ARG A 72 2.24 -5.13 4.70
N ILE A 73 1.57 -5.74 3.74
CA ILE A 73 1.70 -7.16 3.46
C ILE A 73 2.39 -7.34 2.11
N VAL A 74 3.54 -8.01 2.14
CA VAL A 74 4.24 -8.45 0.94
C VAL A 74 3.89 -9.91 0.71
N PHE A 75 3.11 -10.19 -0.33
CA PHE A 75 2.81 -11.56 -0.72
C PHE A 75 4.10 -12.28 -1.12
N SER A 76 4.20 -13.60 -0.97
CA SER A 76 5.36 -14.36 -1.46
C SER A 76 5.06 -15.86 -1.51
N LYS A 77 5.62 -16.59 -2.50
CA LYS A 77 5.47 -18.05 -2.66
C LYS A 77 4.01 -18.53 -2.81
N ASN A 78 3.17 -17.72 -3.47
CA ASN A 78 1.78 -18.09 -3.78
C ASN A 78 1.66 -18.72 -5.17
N ASP A 79 0.57 -19.45 -5.39
CA ASP A 79 0.08 -19.70 -6.73
C ASP A 79 -0.41 -18.37 -7.34
N ASP A 80 0.18 -17.97 -8.46
CA ASP A 80 -0.08 -16.66 -9.08
C ASP A 80 -1.50 -16.58 -9.62
N PHE A 81 -2.07 -17.69 -10.11
CA PHE A 81 -3.44 -17.70 -10.62
C PHE A 81 -4.42 -17.56 -9.46
N TYR A 82 -4.17 -18.28 -8.37
CA TYR A 82 -5.00 -18.18 -7.18
C TYR A 82 -4.97 -16.77 -6.58
N LEU A 83 -3.78 -16.19 -6.40
CA LEU A 83 -3.63 -14.83 -5.91
C LEU A 83 -4.27 -13.80 -6.87
N SER A 84 -4.17 -14.03 -8.18
CA SER A 84 -4.84 -13.19 -9.19
C SER A 84 -6.36 -13.16 -8.99
N GLU A 85 -7.00 -14.28 -8.65
CA GLU A 85 -8.45 -14.31 -8.37
C GLU A 85 -8.82 -13.54 -7.10
N ILE A 86 -7.99 -13.62 -6.05
CA ILE A 86 -8.21 -12.87 -4.81
C ILE A 86 -8.11 -11.37 -5.09
N VAL A 87 -7.07 -10.94 -5.82
CA VAL A 87 -6.93 -9.53 -6.21
C VAL A 87 -8.11 -9.10 -7.07
N ALA A 88 -8.50 -9.90 -8.07
CA ALA A 88 -9.66 -9.59 -8.92
C ALA A 88 -10.94 -9.42 -8.11
N SER A 89 -11.18 -10.30 -7.12
CA SER A 89 -12.37 -10.28 -6.27
C SER A 89 -12.40 -9.03 -5.40
N LEU A 90 -11.26 -8.70 -4.76
CA LEU A 90 -11.13 -7.50 -3.95
C LEU A 90 -11.35 -6.23 -4.79
N LEU A 91 -10.76 -6.15 -5.98
CA LEU A 91 -10.96 -5.00 -6.87
C LEU A 91 -12.42 -4.86 -7.33
N ALA A 92 -13.11 -5.98 -7.56
CA ALA A 92 -14.52 -5.99 -7.93
C ALA A 92 -15.44 -5.55 -6.78
N GLU A 93 -15.14 -5.95 -5.54
CA GLU A 93 -15.86 -5.52 -4.33
C GLU A 93 -15.83 -4.00 -4.16
N TYR A 94 -14.68 -3.39 -4.46
CA TYR A 94 -14.47 -1.94 -4.37
C TYR A 94 -14.67 -1.22 -5.70
N ALA A 95 -15.40 -1.82 -6.64
CA ALA A 95 -15.77 -1.15 -7.89
C ALA A 95 -16.58 0.13 -7.60
N GLY A 96 -16.11 1.27 -8.11
CA GLY A 96 -16.72 2.58 -7.84
C GLY A 96 -16.26 3.28 -6.55
N LYS A 97 -15.45 2.60 -5.72
CA LYS A 97 -14.74 3.18 -4.56
C LYS A 97 -13.22 2.97 -4.67
N SER A 98 -12.73 2.86 -5.89
CA SER A 98 -11.33 2.59 -6.17
C SER A 98 -10.79 3.49 -7.25
N TYR A 99 -9.48 3.73 -7.17
CA TYR A 99 -8.73 4.51 -8.14
C TYR A 99 -7.46 3.76 -8.52
N THR A 100 -7.22 3.59 -9.83
CA THR A 100 -6.02 2.93 -10.36
C THR A 100 -5.10 3.95 -11.01
N ARG A 101 -3.81 3.89 -10.70
CA ARG A 101 -2.75 4.66 -11.35
C ARG A 101 -1.82 3.72 -12.12
N VAL A 102 -1.59 4.03 -13.40
CA VAL A 102 -0.60 3.33 -14.22
C VAL A 102 0.80 3.85 -13.87
N LEU A 103 1.69 2.96 -13.43
CA LEU A 103 3.08 3.28 -13.10
C LEU A 103 3.99 3.09 -14.30
N SER A 104 3.74 2.06 -15.11
CA SER A 104 4.44 1.85 -16.37
C SER A 104 3.63 0.95 -17.32
N THR A 105 3.93 1.05 -18.61
CA THR A 105 3.37 0.19 -19.66
C THR A 105 4.51 -0.42 -20.45
N ALA A 106 4.42 -1.71 -20.77
CA ALA A 106 5.36 -2.38 -21.66
C ALA A 106 4.61 -3.17 -22.74
N GLU A 107 5.15 -3.13 -23.96
CA GLU A 107 4.64 -3.93 -25.08
C GLU A 107 5.28 -5.32 -25.06
N VAL A 108 4.47 -6.36 -24.88
CA VAL A 108 4.90 -7.75 -24.82
C VAL A 108 3.85 -8.66 -25.43
N THR A 109 4.27 -9.70 -26.13
CA THR A 109 3.35 -10.70 -26.71
C THR A 109 3.11 -11.89 -25.79
N LYS A 110 3.97 -12.08 -24.78
CA LYS A 110 3.89 -13.16 -23.79
C LYS A 110 4.36 -12.69 -22.43
N THR A 111 3.79 -13.25 -21.38
CA THR A 111 4.21 -13.03 -20.00
C THR A 111 4.18 -14.34 -19.20
N LYS A 112 4.49 -14.28 -17.91
CA LYS A 112 4.64 -15.45 -17.05
C LYS A 112 3.82 -15.32 -15.77
N MET A 113 3.23 -16.43 -15.36
CA MET A 113 2.66 -16.68 -14.04
C MET A 113 3.16 -18.04 -13.55
N ASN A 114 3.08 -18.32 -12.25
CA ASN A 114 3.54 -19.56 -11.65
C ASN A 114 2.39 -20.26 -10.94
N ASN A 115 2.24 -21.57 -11.18
CA ASN A 115 1.41 -22.42 -10.34
C ASN A 115 2.23 -22.89 -9.13
N LEU A 116 1.58 -23.08 -7.99
CA LEU A 116 2.17 -23.73 -6.82
C LEU A 116 1.74 -25.20 -6.81
N VAL A 117 2.67 -26.11 -7.12
CA VAL A 117 2.37 -27.54 -7.27
C VAL A 117 3.21 -28.41 -6.32
N PRO A 118 2.73 -29.60 -5.93
CA PRO A 118 3.53 -30.54 -5.15
C PRO A 118 4.80 -30.97 -5.88
N GLY A 119 5.94 -30.86 -5.22
CA GLY A 119 7.23 -31.37 -5.67
C GLY A 119 7.39 -32.87 -5.39
N LYS A 120 8.48 -33.44 -5.91
CA LYS A 120 8.78 -34.89 -5.79
C LYS A 120 9.00 -35.36 -4.35
N ASN A 121 9.37 -34.44 -3.46
CA ASN A 121 9.63 -34.64 -2.04
C ASN A 121 8.48 -34.15 -1.15
N GLY A 122 7.34 -33.76 -1.72
CA GLY A 122 6.21 -33.19 -0.99
C GLY A 122 6.35 -31.69 -0.68
N GLU A 123 7.49 -31.07 -0.98
CA GLU A 123 7.64 -29.61 -0.89
C GLU A 123 6.93 -28.93 -2.06
N LEU A 124 6.24 -27.82 -1.80
CA LEU A 124 5.61 -27.04 -2.86
C LEU A 124 6.68 -26.36 -3.73
N LYS A 125 6.51 -26.43 -5.05
CA LYS A 125 7.40 -25.80 -6.04
C LYS A 125 6.59 -24.91 -6.98
N HIS A 126 7.22 -23.86 -7.48
CA HIS A 126 6.64 -23.06 -8.56
C HIS A 126 6.89 -23.73 -9.91
N GLU A 127 5.82 -23.83 -10.70
CA GLU A 127 5.88 -24.21 -12.11
C GLU A 127 5.47 -23.02 -12.97
N THR A 128 6.41 -22.50 -13.75
CA THR A 128 6.17 -21.33 -14.61
C THR A 128 5.34 -21.69 -15.83
N VAL A 129 4.24 -20.97 -16.00
CA VAL A 129 3.36 -20.98 -17.18
C VAL A 129 3.63 -19.72 -18.00
N VAL A 130 3.75 -19.87 -19.32
CA VAL A 130 3.89 -18.75 -20.25
C VAL A 130 2.54 -18.49 -20.91
N LEU A 131 2.01 -17.28 -20.73
CA LEU A 131 0.71 -16.88 -21.23
C LEU A 131 0.86 -15.94 -22.43
N PRO A 132 0.06 -16.07 -23.50
CA PRO A 132 -0.06 -15.04 -24.54
C PRO A 132 -0.72 -13.79 -23.94
N VAL A 133 -0.35 -12.60 -24.45
CA VAL A 133 -0.97 -11.33 -24.05
C VAL A 133 -1.83 -10.83 -25.21
N THR A 134 -3.14 -10.73 -24.99
CA THR A 134 -4.14 -10.52 -26.05
C THR A 134 -4.10 -9.11 -26.65
N ASP A 135 -3.86 -8.08 -25.83
CA ASP A 135 -3.73 -6.68 -26.26
C ASP A 135 -2.27 -6.25 -26.50
N GLY A 136 -1.32 -7.18 -26.37
CA GLY A 136 0.11 -6.93 -26.50
C GLY A 136 0.71 -6.03 -25.42
N LYS A 137 0.01 -5.77 -24.30
CA LYS A 137 0.45 -4.83 -23.27
C LYS A 137 0.37 -5.42 -21.86
N VAL A 138 1.35 -5.04 -21.03
CA VAL A 138 1.32 -5.24 -19.58
C VAL A 138 1.42 -3.89 -18.89
N TYR A 139 0.73 -3.75 -17.77
CA TYR A 139 0.66 -2.51 -17.01
C TYR A 139 1.11 -2.81 -15.58
N ASP A 140 2.18 -2.18 -15.10
CA ASP A 140 2.46 -2.14 -13.67
C ASP A 140 1.60 -0.99 -13.10
N GLU A 141 0.72 -1.31 -12.15
CA GLU A 141 -0.33 -0.43 -11.64
C GLU A 141 -0.30 -0.41 -10.11
N ILE A 142 -0.82 0.68 -9.52
CA ILE A 142 -1.19 0.74 -8.11
C ILE A 142 -2.66 1.14 -8.02
N THR A 143 -3.43 0.40 -7.23
CA THR A 143 -4.84 0.68 -7.01
C THR A 143 -5.10 1.02 -5.56
N TYR A 144 -5.78 2.13 -5.33
CA TYR A 144 -6.20 2.64 -4.04
C TYR A 144 -7.67 2.34 -3.83
N LEU A 145 -7.99 1.61 -2.77
CA LEU A 145 -9.36 1.24 -2.37
C LEU A 145 -9.76 2.08 -1.16
N ARG A 146 -10.80 2.87 -1.31
CA ARG A 146 -11.38 3.65 -0.21
C ARG A 146 -12.23 2.74 0.65
N LEU A 147 -11.84 2.59 1.91
CA LEU A 147 -12.53 1.75 2.88
C LEU A 147 -13.61 2.55 3.61
N ASP A 148 -14.66 1.86 4.06
CA ASP A 148 -15.77 2.50 4.79
C ASP A 148 -15.34 3.05 6.16
N ASN A 149 -14.20 2.58 6.68
CA ASN A 149 -13.60 3.10 7.91
C ASN A 149 -12.76 4.39 7.71
N GLY A 150 -12.77 4.97 6.51
CA GLY A 150 -12.06 6.21 6.15
C GLY A 150 -10.59 6.05 5.78
N LEU A 151 -10.02 4.84 5.88
CA LEU A 151 -8.66 4.56 5.43
C LEU A 151 -8.64 4.15 3.96
N VAL A 152 -7.42 4.06 3.41
CA VAL A 152 -7.18 3.61 2.04
C VAL A 152 -6.28 2.38 2.09
N LEU A 153 -6.66 1.32 1.38
CA LEU A 153 -5.78 0.19 1.08
C LEU A 153 -5.20 0.39 -0.32
N SER A 154 -3.87 0.39 -0.47
CA SER A 154 -3.26 0.30 -1.80
C SER A 154 -2.84 -1.13 -2.13
N LEU A 155 -2.90 -1.49 -3.41
CA LEU A 155 -2.34 -2.73 -3.96
C LEU A 155 -1.47 -2.42 -5.18
N GLU A 156 -0.21 -2.87 -5.17
CA GLU A 156 0.69 -2.80 -6.33
C GLU A 156 0.71 -4.15 -7.05
N TYR A 157 0.39 -4.16 -8.35
CA TYR A 157 0.35 -5.38 -9.17
C TYR A 157 0.67 -5.09 -10.65
N ARG A 158 0.95 -6.14 -11.41
CA ARG A 158 1.00 -6.11 -12.87
C ARG A 158 -0.29 -6.67 -13.46
N ARG A 159 -0.96 -5.90 -14.31
CA ARG A 159 -2.18 -6.30 -15.03
C ARG A 159 -1.89 -6.62 -16.49
N PHE A 160 -2.57 -7.64 -17.01
CA PHE A 160 -2.58 -7.97 -18.45
C PHE A 160 -3.79 -8.84 -18.79
N ASN A 161 -4.15 -8.88 -20.07
CA ASN A 161 -5.21 -9.75 -20.56
C ASN A 161 -4.61 -10.97 -21.29
N SER A 162 -5.22 -12.14 -21.12
CA SER A 162 -4.80 -13.37 -21.76
C SER A 162 -5.98 -14.29 -22.06
N ASP A 163 -5.94 -14.96 -23.21
CA ASP A 163 -6.89 -16.01 -23.62
C ASP A 163 -6.39 -17.43 -23.30
N TYR A 164 -5.38 -17.57 -22.43
CA TYR A 164 -4.75 -18.85 -22.07
C TYR A 164 -5.75 -19.96 -21.73
N SER A 165 -6.85 -19.62 -21.04
CA SER A 165 -7.91 -20.56 -20.65
C SER A 165 -9.04 -20.70 -21.67
N GLY A 166 -8.83 -20.24 -22.92
CA GLY A 166 -9.84 -20.25 -23.99
C GLY A 166 -10.84 -19.09 -23.95
N THR A 167 -10.73 -18.20 -22.96
CA THR A 167 -11.53 -16.97 -22.81
C THR A 167 -10.60 -15.85 -22.38
N ASP A 168 -10.75 -14.68 -23.01
CA ASP A 168 -9.97 -13.50 -22.65
C ASP A 168 -10.31 -13.07 -21.22
N LYS A 169 -9.29 -13.04 -20.37
CA LYS A 169 -9.40 -12.74 -18.95
C LYS A 169 -8.29 -11.80 -18.50
N THR A 170 -8.64 -10.88 -17.60
CA THR A 170 -7.68 -10.03 -16.89
C THR A 170 -6.98 -10.80 -15.77
N TYR A 171 -5.67 -10.77 -15.75
CA TYR A 171 -4.82 -11.36 -14.72
C TYR A 171 -4.05 -10.29 -13.95
N TYR A 172 -3.84 -10.54 -12.66
CA TYR A 172 -3.10 -9.71 -11.72
C TYR A 172 -1.90 -10.50 -11.20
N ALA A 173 -0.69 -10.03 -11.48
CA ALA A 173 0.55 -10.75 -11.21
C ALA A 173 1.59 -9.85 -10.53
N TRP A 174 2.74 -10.42 -10.19
CA TRP A 174 3.88 -9.67 -9.66
C TRP A 174 4.32 -8.53 -10.60
N PRO A 175 4.49 -7.30 -10.09
CA PRO A 175 5.18 -6.24 -10.82
C PRO A 175 6.56 -6.68 -11.27
N THR A 176 7.05 -6.09 -12.36
CA THR A 176 8.33 -6.54 -12.95
C THR A 176 9.53 -6.17 -12.07
N THR A 177 9.42 -5.08 -11.32
CA THR A 177 10.54 -4.49 -10.55
C THR A 177 10.29 -4.39 -9.05
N ARG A 178 9.11 -4.80 -8.58
CA ARG A 178 8.63 -4.60 -7.20
C ARG A 178 7.82 -5.80 -6.72
N PRO A 179 7.73 -6.03 -5.40
CA PRO A 179 6.84 -7.07 -4.89
C PRO A 179 5.37 -6.71 -5.10
N LEU A 180 4.53 -7.72 -5.34
CA LEU A 180 3.08 -7.59 -5.16
C LEU A 180 2.84 -7.40 -3.67
N ASN A 181 2.28 -6.26 -3.31
CA ASN A 181 2.07 -5.91 -1.92
C ASN A 181 0.80 -5.08 -1.75
N ALA A 182 0.27 -5.11 -0.54
CA ALA A 182 -0.85 -4.28 -0.12
C ALA A 182 -0.44 -3.45 1.12
N VAL A 183 -0.90 -2.20 1.19
CA VAL A 183 -0.60 -1.29 2.30
C VAL A 183 -1.88 -0.62 2.78
N LEU A 184 -2.22 -0.83 4.05
CA LEU A 184 -3.22 -0.02 4.74
C LEU A 184 -2.57 1.28 5.18
N HIS A 185 -3.03 2.38 4.60
CA HIS A 185 -2.46 3.70 4.80
C HIS A 185 -3.04 4.34 6.07
N TYR A 186 -2.14 4.72 6.96
CA TYR A 186 -2.44 5.55 8.13
C TYR A 186 -1.70 6.88 8.02
N PRO A 187 -2.28 7.90 7.37
CA PRO A 187 -1.76 9.26 7.42
C PRO A 187 -1.82 9.76 8.86
N LEU A 188 -0.75 10.41 9.29
CA LEU A 188 -0.60 10.87 10.68
C LEU A 188 -0.37 12.38 10.73
N LEU A 189 -0.91 13.01 11.77
CA LEU A 189 -0.50 14.33 12.25
C LEU A 189 0.15 14.19 13.61
N LEU A 190 1.23 14.94 13.85
CA LEU A 190 1.82 15.09 15.16
C LEU A 190 1.29 16.37 15.80
N ARG A 191 0.81 16.30 17.04
CA ARG A 191 0.53 17.49 17.84
C ARG A 191 1.20 17.44 19.19
N GLU A 192 1.37 18.60 19.78
CA GLU A 192 1.85 18.76 21.16
C GLU A 192 0.66 19.17 22.03
N LYS A 193 0.36 18.38 23.06
CA LYS A 193 -0.67 18.66 24.06
C LYS A 193 -0.19 19.77 25.01
N GLU A 194 -1.13 20.30 25.79
CA GLU A 194 -0.79 21.06 26.99
C GLU A 194 0.13 20.22 27.90
N GLY A 195 1.27 20.79 28.29
CA GLY A 195 2.31 20.08 29.05
C GLY A 195 3.44 19.49 28.22
N GLY A 196 3.42 19.63 26.89
CA GLY A 196 4.55 19.27 26.01
C GLY A 196 4.59 17.79 25.60
N GLU A 197 3.61 16.99 26.03
CA GLU A 197 3.45 15.61 25.57
C GLU A 197 2.99 15.59 24.11
N ARG A 198 3.60 14.74 23.28
CA ARG A 198 3.24 14.61 21.87
C ARG A 198 2.36 13.41 21.64
N GLU A 199 1.36 13.61 20.80
CA GLU A 199 0.45 12.56 20.34
C GLU A 199 0.32 12.58 18.82
N LEU A 200 -0.09 11.44 18.29
CA LEU A 200 -0.34 11.21 16.89
C LEU A 200 -1.85 11.11 16.66
N LEU A 201 -2.31 11.74 15.59
CA LEU A 201 -3.69 11.67 15.13
C LEU A 201 -3.72 10.99 13.77
N ILE A 202 -4.67 10.08 13.57
CA ILE A 202 -4.93 9.47 12.26
C ILE A 202 -5.88 10.39 11.50
N VAL A 203 -5.56 10.68 10.25
CA VAL A 203 -6.34 11.60 9.42
C VAL A 203 -6.74 10.90 8.12
N PRO A 204 -8.06 10.86 7.79
CA PRO A 204 -8.51 10.34 6.51
C PRO A 204 -8.22 11.39 5.43
N LEU A 205 -7.72 10.91 4.30
CA LEU A 205 -7.39 11.75 3.16
C LEU A 205 -8.16 11.27 1.93
N PRO A 206 -8.56 12.19 1.04
CA PRO A 206 -9.11 11.80 -0.25
C PRO A 206 -8.16 10.85 -1.00
N ASP A 207 -8.74 10.06 -1.89
CA ASP A 207 -7.97 9.19 -2.78
C ASP A 207 -6.90 10.01 -3.50
N LYS A 208 -5.74 9.40 -3.79
CA LYS A 208 -4.59 10.01 -4.51
C LYS A 208 -3.81 11.09 -3.75
N VAL A 209 -4.29 11.55 -2.60
CA VAL A 209 -3.55 12.55 -1.82
C VAL A 209 -2.32 11.92 -1.19
N ILE A 210 -1.16 12.50 -1.49
CA ILE A 210 0.12 12.07 -0.91
C ILE A 210 0.27 12.68 0.48
N TYR A 211 0.50 11.83 1.49
CA TYR A 211 0.84 12.27 2.83
C TYR A 211 2.35 12.16 3.09
N ARG A 212 2.85 13.04 3.97
CA ARG A 212 4.27 13.15 4.32
C ARG A 212 4.64 12.45 5.63
N LEU A 213 3.66 12.33 6.53
CA LEU A 213 3.78 11.62 7.80
C LEU A 213 2.71 10.54 7.86
N GLY A 214 3.13 9.33 8.18
CA GLY A 214 2.25 8.19 8.33
C GLY A 214 3.03 6.97 8.81
N VAL A 215 2.33 5.86 9.00
CA VAL A 215 2.98 4.59 9.35
C VAL A 215 3.82 4.10 8.16
N GLY A 216 5.13 3.96 8.35
CA GLY A 216 6.04 3.45 7.32
C GLY A 216 7.48 3.29 7.81
N GLU A 217 8.29 2.57 7.03
CA GLU A 217 9.64 2.13 7.42
C GLU A 217 10.71 3.24 7.38
N LYS A 218 10.40 4.40 6.79
CA LYS A 218 11.42 5.42 6.47
C LYS A 218 11.85 6.27 7.66
N VAL A 219 10.97 6.49 8.64
CA VAL A 219 11.26 7.37 9.79
C VAL A 219 10.86 6.66 11.08
N PRO A 220 11.83 6.32 11.96
CA PRO A 220 11.52 5.71 13.26
C PRO A 220 10.58 6.59 14.10
N LEU A 221 9.61 5.97 14.78
CA LEU A 221 8.67 6.65 15.68
C LEU A 221 9.38 7.59 16.68
N ALA A 222 10.48 7.13 17.27
CA ALA A 222 11.26 7.95 18.20
C ALA A 222 11.77 9.27 17.59
N ASN A 223 12.03 9.31 16.28
CA ASN A 223 12.43 10.53 15.59
C ASN A 223 11.23 11.46 15.36
N ILE A 224 10.08 10.89 14.97
CA ILE A 224 8.82 11.62 14.81
C ILE A 224 8.48 12.33 16.12
N LEU A 225 8.54 11.61 17.25
CA LEU A 225 8.19 12.14 18.55
C LEU A 225 9.23 13.13 19.12
N LYS A 226 10.51 13.07 18.75
CA LYS A 226 11.55 13.95 19.35
C LYS A 226 11.85 15.21 18.56
N LYS A 227 11.84 15.16 17.23
CA LYS A 227 12.25 16.32 16.41
C LYS A 227 11.11 17.33 16.32
N LYS A 228 11.42 18.62 16.45
CA LYS A 228 10.43 19.70 16.33
C LYS A 228 9.94 19.87 14.89
N ASP A 229 10.77 19.52 13.91
CA ASP A 229 10.45 19.66 12.49
C ASP A 229 9.15 18.96 12.10
N PHE A 230 8.77 17.84 12.76
CA PHE A 230 7.52 17.13 12.49
C PHE A 230 6.25 17.86 12.95
N LEU A 231 6.37 18.96 13.69
CA LEU A 231 5.28 19.86 14.04
C LEU A 231 5.10 20.99 13.01
N ASP A 232 5.98 21.07 12.01
CA ASP A 232 5.90 22.10 10.98
C ASP A 232 4.64 21.95 10.10
N ALA A 233 4.14 23.07 9.60
CA ALA A 233 2.97 23.11 8.72
C ALA A 233 3.13 22.22 7.48
N PHE A 234 4.36 21.98 7.02
CA PHE A 234 4.69 21.07 5.94
C PHE A 234 4.10 19.66 6.14
N TYR A 235 4.12 19.12 7.36
CA TYR A 235 3.64 17.75 7.64
C TYR A 235 2.12 17.63 7.73
N ARG A 236 1.42 18.76 7.83
CA ARG A 236 -0.05 18.88 7.78
C ARG A 236 -0.57 19.49 6.48
N THR A 237 0.33 19.72 5.52
CA THR A 237 0.00 20.20 4.18
C THR A 237 -0.16 19.01 3.24
N TYR A 238 -1.15 19.05 2.36
CA TYR A 238 -1.48 17.98 1.43
C TYR A 238 -1.73 18.57 0.03
N PRO A 239 -1.12 18.00 -1.03
CA PRO A 239 -1.49 18.38 -2.38
C PRO A 239 -2.93 17.96 -2.66
N TYR A 240 -3.59 18.63 -3.60
CA TYR A 240 -4.86 18.15 -4.14
C TYR A 240 -4.70 16.77 -4.80
N PRO A 241 -5.78 15.95 -4.86
CA PRO A 241 -5.78 14.69 -5.59
C PRO A 241 -5.24 14.85 -7.02
N ASP A 242 -4.40 13.93 -7.47
CA ASP A 242 -3.93 13.92 -8.86
C ASP A 242 -5.12 13.76 -9.82
N HIS A 243 -5.24 14.66 -10.80
CA HIS A 243 -6.38 14.65 -11.73
C HIS A 243 -6.34 13.47 -12.72
N THR A 244 -5.18 12.84 -12.92
CA THR A 244 -4.95 11.95 -14.06
C THR A 244 -4.72 10.50 -13.63
N MET A 245 -5.41 9.55 -14.28
CA MET A 245 -5.17 8.11 -14.08
C MET A 245 -3.79 7.68 -14.59
N ASP A 246 -3.31 8.39 -15.62
CA ASP A 246 -1.99 8.23 -16.20
C ASP A 246 -1.20 9.52 -15.95
N PRO A 247 -0.09 9.48 -15.19
CA PRO A 247 0.71 10.67 -14.89
C PRO A 247 1.39 11.29 -16.12
N ARG A 248 1.21 10.70 -17.31
CA ARG A 248 1.64 11.22 -18.60
C ARG A 248 0.56 12.04 -19.31
N GLU A 249 -0.68 12.01 -18.84
CA GLU A 249 -1.75 12.85 -19.39
C GLU A 249 -1.60 14.28 -18.86
N ASP A 250 -1.60 15.26 -19.77
CA ASP A 250 -1.62 16.67 -19.40
C ASP A 250 -3.07 17.05 -19.05
N GLY A 251 -3.40 17.02 -17.76
CA GLY A 251 -4.63 17.60 -17.22
C GLY A 251 -4.41 19.05 -16.81
N GLU A 252 -5.34 19.95 -17.15
CA GLU A 252 -5.31 21.31 -16.60
C GLU A 252 -5.70 21.29 -15.11
N PHE A 253 -4.92 21.99 -14.29
CA PHE A 253 -5.23 22.14 -12.87
C PHE A 253 -6.44 23.06 -12.69
N ASP A 254 -7.58 22.50 -12.28
CA ASP A 254 -8.75 23.25 -11.86
C ASP A 254 -8.81 23.33 -10.33
N LEU A 255 -8.61 24.53 -9.79
CA LEU A 255 -8.64 24.78 -8.35
C LEU A 255 -10.04 24.59 -7.75
N GLU A 256 -11.08 25.09 -8.43
CA GLU A 256 -12.44 25.02 -7.89
C GLU A 256 -12.93 23.58 -7.85
N ASP A 257 -12.66 22.82 -8.91
CA ASP A 257 -12.98 21.41 -8.96
C ASP A 257 -12.20 20.59 -7.92
N ASN A 258 -10.92 20.88 -7.74
CA ASN A 258 -10.10 20.26 -6.70
C ASN A 258 -10.63 20.50 -5.29
N ILE A 259 -10.95 21.75 -4.97
CA ILE A 259 -11.54 22.11 -3.67
C ILE A 259 -12.87 21.39 -3.49
N ARG A 260 -13.71 21.34 -4.54
CA ARG A 260 -15.00 20.65 -4.52
C ARG A 260 -14.82 19.16 -4.23
N GLN A 261 -13.92 18.47 -4.93
CA GLN A 261 -13.63 17.05 -4.71
C GLN A 261 -13.19 16.76 -3.27
N VAL A 262 -12.31 17.60 -2.70
CA VAL A 262 -11.88 17.46 -1.30
C VAL A 262 -13.05 17.67 -0.35
N LYS A 263 -13.88 18.70 -0.56
CA LYS A 263 -15.06 18.95 0.28
C LYS A 263 -16.07 17.81 0.22
N GLU A 264 -16.40 17.32 -0.97
CA GLU A 264 -17.33 16.21 -1.18
C GLU A 264 -16.85 14.96 -0.46
N PHE A 265 -15.55 14.63 -0.55
CA PHE A 265 -14.97 13.52 0.21
C PHE A 265 -15.28 13.61 1.72
N TYR A 266 -15.07 14.78 2.33
CA TYR A 266 -15.33 14.95 3.76
C TYR A 266 -16.81 15.05 4.11
N ILE A 267 -17.63 15.68 3.26
CA ILE A 267 -19.09 15.77 3.44
C ILE A 267 -19.70 14.36 3.42
N ASP A 268 -19.35 13.56 2.42
CA ASP A 268 -19.96 12.27 2.17
C ASP A 268 -19.54 11.21 3.19
N ASN A 269 -18.30 11.28 3.70
CA ASN A 269 -17.70 10.19 4.48
C ASN A 269 -17.36 10.57 5.94
N HIS A 270 -17.23 11.86 6.26
CA HIS A 270 -16.64 12.33 7.53
C HIS A 270 -17.38 13.51 8.17
N GLN A 271 -18.69 13.63 7.92
CA GLN A 271 -19.53 14.70 8.50
C GLN A 271 -19.00 16.11 8.22
N GLY A 272 -18.42 16.29 7.02
CA GLY A 272 -17.88 17.54 6.54
C GLY A 272 -18.94 18.64 6.52
N ARG A 273 -18.64 19.80 7.09
CA ARG A 273 -19.59 20.91 7.23
C ARG A 273 -18.89 22.25 7.43
N TYR A 274 -19.61 23.32 7.17
CA TYR A 274 -19.18 24.67 7.55
C TYR A 274 -19.65 25.02 8.95
N GLU A 275 -18.73 25.55 9.77
CA GLU A 275 -19.04 26.22 11.04
C GLU A 275 -18.42 27.62 11.00
N GLY A 276 -19.24 28.63 10.70
CA GLY A 276 -18.75 29.96 10.35
C GLY A 276 -17.93 29.92 9.05
N ASP A 277 -16.72 30.49 9.08
CA ASP A 277 -15.82 30.52 7.92
C ASP A 277 -14.94 29.25 7.79
N ALA A 278 -14.99 28.35 8.78
CA ALA A 278 -14.17 27.13 8.79
C ALA A 278 -14.92 25.94 8.19
N PHE A 279 -14.24 25.19 7.32
CA PHE A 279 -14.71 23.88 6.87
C PHE A 279 -14.14 22.79 7.78
N LEU A 280 -15.02 22.06 8.47
CA LEU A 280 -14.66 21.08 9.49
C LEU A 280 -15.08 19.68 9.08
N PHE A 281 -14.40 18.66 9.59
CA PHE A 281 -14.83 17.26 9.52
C PHE A 281 -14.52 16.53 10.83
N THR A 282 -15.19 15.39 11.04
CA THR A 282 -15.02 14.56 12.24
C THR A 282 -14.50 13.18 11.84
N TYR A 283 -13.45 12.71 12.51
CA TYR A 283 -12.92 11.35 12.34
C TYR A 283 -12.40 10.79 13.66
N LEU A 284 -12.76 9.53 13.97
CA LEU A 284 -12.41 8.86 15.24
C LEU A 284 -12.69 9.72 16.49
N GLY A 285 -13.84 10.41 16.50
CA GLY A 285 -14.26 11.28 17.59
C GLY A 285 -13.44 12.56 17.75
N LYS A 286 -12.61 12.93 16.76
CA LYS A 286 -11.83 14.17 16.72
C LYS A 286 -12.32 15.08 15.60
N VAL A 287 -12.27 16.38 15.83
CA VAL A 287 -12.65 17.43 14.89
C VAL A 287 -11.40 18.05 14.29
N PHE A 288 -11.44 18.21 12.97
CA PHE A 288 -10.37 18.80 12.19
C PHE A 288 -10.92 19.94 11.33
N ALA A 289 -10.09 20.92 11.03
CA ALA A 289 -10.37 22.03 10.14
C ALA A 289 -9.53 21.93 8.87
N ILE A 290 -10.12 22.31 7.73
CA ILE A 290 -9.43 22.37 6.44
C ILE A 290 -9.29 23.81 5.99
N THR A 291 -8.06 24.19 5.66
CA THR A 291 -7.77 25.46 4.99
C THR A 291 -7.35 25.18 3.55
N PHE A 292 -8.08 25.74 2.59
CA PHE A 292 -7.80 25.56 1.16
C PHE A 292 -6.88 26.67 0.64
N HIS A 293 -5.85 26.29 -0.12
CA HIS A 293 -4.90 27.19 -0.77
C HIS A 293 -4.83 26.89 -2.27
N THR A 294 -4.05 27.67 -3.02
CA THR A 294 -4.00 27.55 -4.49
C THR A 294 -3.55 26.17 -4.97
N ASP A 295 -2.56 25.54 -4.33
CA ASP A 295 -1.96 24.30 -4.82
C ASP A 295 -2.06 23.13 -3.81
N TYR A 296 -2.64 23.40 -2.64
CA TYR A 296 -2.67 22.47 -1.52
C TYR A 296 -3.78 22.82 -0.55
N PHE A 297 -4.03 21.92 0.40
CA PHE A 297 -4.84 22.21 1.57
C PHE A 297 -4.08 21.80 2.84
N ILE A 298 -4.46 22.40 3.96
CA ILE A 298 -3.92 22.10 5.28
C ILE A 298 -5.03 21.50 6.13
N ILE A 299 -4.70 20.46 6.91
CA ILE A 299 -5.60 19.91 7.94
C ILE A 299 -5.03 20.22 9.31
N ASP A 300 -5.80 20.93 10.13
CA ASP A 300 -5.47 21.23 11.51
C ASP A 300 -6.41 20.52 12.48
N TYR A 301 -5.87 20.10 13.62
CA TYR A 301 -6.68 19.56 14.71
C TYR A 301 -7.37 20.69 15.49
N VAL A 302 -8.63 20.48 15.86
CA VAL A 302 -9.45 21.44 16.62
C VAL A 302 -9.76 20.93 18.03
N SER A 303 -10.43 19.77 18.16
CA SER A 303 -10.91 19.22 19.45
C SER A 303 -11.17 17.72 19.40
#